data_AF-A0A7Y0JGS7-F1
#
_entry.id   AF-A0A7Y0JGS7-F1
#
_cell.length_a   1.000
_cell.length_b   1.000
_cell.length_c   1.000
_cell.angle_alpha   90.00
_cell.angle_beta   90.00
_cell.angle_gamma   90.00
#
_symmetry.space_group_name_H-M   'P 1'
#
loop_
_entity.id
_entity.type
_entity.pdbx_description
1 polymer ?
#
loop_
_entity_poly.entity_id
_entity_poly.type
_entity_poly.pdbx_seq_one_letter_code
_entity_poly.pdbx_strand_id
1 'polypeptide(L)' 'MCTHRPECPSIDEPNAHNACVVVHHAELGWSMLCNGAIVLDVAEQALPQQQQRRTPRRTNTRTTIRARREQRQQPVAA' A
#
# COMPACT_ATOMS: atom_id res chain seq x y z
N MET A 1 -40.34 -6.46 -0.67
CA MET A 1 -40.02 -7.54 0.29
C MET A 1 -39.89 -8.84 -0.48
N CYS A 2 -38.81 -9.58 -0.26
CA CYS A 2 -38.55 -10.87 -0.90
C CYS A 2 -39.54 -11.96 -0.41
N THR A 3 -39.77 -13.01 -1.20
CA THR A 3 -40.71 -14.11 -0.91
C THR A 3 -40.05 -15.35 -0.29
N HIS A 4 -38.84 -15.21 0.24
CA HIS A 4 -38.07 -16.32 0.79
C HIS A 4 -38.69 -16.90 2.07
N ARG A 5 -38.52 -18.22 2.26
CA ARG A 5 -38.80 -18.91 3.52
C ARG A 5 -37.55 -19.69 3.98
N PRO A 6 -37.03 -19.46 5.19
CA PRO A 6 -37.47 -18.45 6.18
C PRO A 6 -37.36 -17.01 5.65
N GLU A 7 -38.08 -16.08 6.28
CA GLU A 7 -38.01 -14.66 5.93
C GLU A 7 -36.57 -14.16 6.04
N CYS A 8 -36.18 -13.24 5.16
CA CYS A 8 -34.83 -12.71 5.20
C CYS A 8 -34.66 -11.79 6.41
N PRO A 9 -33.49 -11.84 7.05
CA PRO A 9 -33.19 -10.97 8.19
C PRO A 9 -33.24 -9.50 7.79
N SER A 10 -33.59 -8.64 8.76
CA SER A 10 -33.61 -7.19 8.55
C SER A 10 -32.19 -6.68 8.31
N ILE A 11 -32.04 -5.56 7.60
CA ILE A 11 -30.74 -4.95 7.30
C ILE A 11 -30.01 -4.48 8.57
N ASP A 12 -30.75 -4.17 9.64
CA ASP A 12 -30.21 -3.73 10.92
C ASP A 12 -29.73 -4.89 11.82
N GLU A 13 -30.01 -6.14 11.44
CA GLU A 13 -29.61 -7.31 12.22
C GLU A 13 -28.19 -7.76 11.87
N PRO A 14 -27.43 -8.31 12.84
CA PRO A 14 -26.06 -8.78 12.60
C PRO A 14 -25.98 -9.92 11.57
N ASN A 15 -27.08 -10.65 11.37
CA ASN A 15 -27.21 -11.73 10.39
C ASN A 15 -27.77 -11.25 9.03
N ALA A 16 -27.88 -9.95 8.77
CA ALA A 16 -28.37 -9.39 7.50
C ALA A 16 -27.64 -9.96 6.26
N HIS A 17 -26.37 -10.32 6.43
CA HIS A 17 -25.51 -10.93 5.41
C HIS A 17 -25.90 -12.36 5.03
N ASN A 18 -26.81 -13.01 5.76
CA ASN A 18 -27.31 -14.35 5.45
C ASN A 18 -28.41 -14.37 4.39
N ALA A 19 -28.87 -13.20 3.93
CA ALA A 19 -29.84 -13.09 2.85
C ALA A 19 -29.23 -13.54 1.50
N CYS A 20 -30.08 -14.00 0.58
CA CYS A 20 -29.61 -14.51 -0.71
C CYS A 20 -29.10 -13.39 -1.63
N VAL A 21 -27.97 -13.63 -2.30
CA VAL A 21 -27.44 -12.73 -3.33
C VAL A 21 -28.38 -12.72 -4.53
N VAL A 22 -28.83 -11.54 -4.94
CA VAL A 22 -29.69 -11.34 -6.12
C VAL A 22 -28.99 -10.59 -7.24
N VAL A 23 -27.94 -9.84 -6.91
CA VAL A 23 -27.07 -9.17 -7.89
C VAL A 23 -25.63 -9.34 -7.45
N HIS A 24 -24.75 -9.73 -8.38
CA HIS A 24 -23.31 -9.87 -8.14
C HIS A 24 -22.52 -9.09 -9.19
N HIS A 25 -21.78 -8.08 -8.76
CA HIS A 25 -20.88 -7.27 -9.60
C HIS A 25 -19.43 -7.53 -9.21
N ALA A 26 -18.88 -8.65 -9.72
CA ALA A 26 -17.49 -9.04 -9.48
C ALA A 26 -16.49 -7.94 -9.89
N GLU A 27 -16.75 -7.27 -11.01
CA GLU A 27 -15.93 -6.17 -11.54
C GLU A 27 -15.83 -4.95 -10.61
N LEU A 28 -16.81 -4.75 -9.74
CA LEU A 28 -16.84 -3.66 -8.76
C LEU A 28 -16.62 -4.15 -7.32
N GLY A 29 -16.47 -5.46 -7.12
CA GLY A 29 -16.25 -6.06 -5.81
C GLY A 29 -17.45 -5.95 -4.86
N TRP A 30 -18.69 -6.01 -5.36
CA TRP A 30 -19.87 -5.98 -4.48
C TRP A 30 -21.00 -6.88 -4.94
N SER A 31 -21.86 -7.23 -3.98
CA SER A 31 -23.08 -8.02 -4.20
C SER A 31 -24.25 -7.38 -3.45
N MET A 32 -25.43 -7.37 -4.08
CA MET A 32 -26.67 -6.95 -3.42
C MET A 32 -27.47 -8.18 -3.02
N LEU A 33 -27.91 -8.19 -1.77
CA LEU A 33 -28.76 -9.23 -1.19
C LEU A 33 -30.23 -8.87 -1.34
N CYS A 34 -31.10 -9.87 -1.29
CA CYS A 34 -32.54 -9.70 -1.48
C CYS A 34 -33.24 -8.86 -0.40
N ASN A 35 -32.62 -8.68 0.77
CA ASN A 35 -33.08 -7.76 1.82
C ASN A 35 -32.59 -6.32 1.62
N GLY A 36 -31.87 -6.04 0.53
CA GLY A 36 -31.31 -4.71 0.22
C GLY A 36 -29.93 -4.45 0.82
N ALA A 37 -29.37 -5.39 1.59
CA ALA A 37 -28.00 -5.26 2.08
C ALA A 37 -26.99 -5.35 0.94
N ILE A 38 -25.91 -4.56 1.02
CA ILE A 38 -24.80 -4.60 0.07
C ILE A 38 -23.60 -5.21 0.79
N VAL A 39 -23.08 -6.31 0.24
CA VAL A 39 -21.87 -6.98 0.71
C VAL A 39 -20.72 -6.56 -0.19
N LEU A 40 -19.68 -5.99 0.41
CA LEU A 40 -18.43 -5.66 -0.28
C LEU A 40 -17.51 -6.87 -0.23
N ASP A 41 -17.09 -7.36 -1.39
CA ASP A 41 -16.02 -8.32 -1.51
C ASP A 41 -14.72 -7.53 -1.33
N VAL A 42 -14.14 -7.64 -0.14
CA VAL A 42 -12.79 -7.11 0.08
C VAL A 42 -11.84 -7.99 -0.71
N ALA A 43 -11.63 -7.64 -1.98
CA ALA A 43 -10.56 -8.21 -2.77
C ALA A 43 -9.29 -8.09 -1.91
N GLU A 44 -8.78 -9.23 -1.45
CA GLU A 44 -7.56 -9.29 -0.68
C GLU A 44 -6.49 -8.68 -1.57
N GLN A 45 -6.10 -7.44 -1.26
CA GLN A 45 -5.12 -6.75 -2.09
C GLN A 45 -3.85 -7.58 -2.03
N ALA A 46 -3.46 -8.15 -3.18
CA ALA A 46 -2.20 -8.84 -3.31
C ALA A 46 -1.12 -7.85 -2.85
N LEU A 47 -0.52 -8.15 -1.69
CA LEU A 47 0.58 -7.35 -1.17
C LEU A 47 1.65 -7.28 -2.26
N PRO A 48 2.06 -6.08 -2.73
CA PRO A 48 3.15 -6.00 -3.67
C PRO A 48 4.38 -6.61 -3.00
N GLN A 49 4.96 -7.64 -3.62
CA GLN A 49 6.20 -8.26 -3.15
C GLN A 49 7.22 -7.14 -2.92
N GLN A 50 7.58 -6.89 -1.66
CA GLN A 50 8.57 -5.88 -1.32
C GLN A 50 9.91 -6.32 -1.92
N GLN A 51 10.25 -5.79 -3.10
CA GLN A 51 11.58 -5.94 -3.67
C GLN A 51 12.53 -5.13 -2.77
N GLN A 52 13.16 -5.82 -1.83
CA GLN A 52 14.04 -5.23 -0.84
C GLN A 52 15.17 -4.46 -1.56
N ARG A 53 15.03 -3.12 -1.57
CA ARG A 53 15.90 -2.24 -2.33
C ARG A 53 17.28 -2.23 -1.67
N ARG A 54 18.22 -3.00 -2.22
CA ARG A 54 19.63 -3.00 -1.77
C ARG A 54 20.18 -1.58 -1.93
N THR A 55 20.50 -0.93 -0.83
CA THR A 55 21.20 0.36 -0.85
C THR A 55 22.66 0.14 -1.22
N PRO A 56 23.24 0.92 -2.16
CA PRO A 56 24.65 0.79 -2.47
C PRO A 56 25.46 1.24 -1.25
N ARG A 57 26.38 0.37 -0.81
CA ARG A 57 27.31 0.64 0.28
C ARG A 57 28.21 1.81 -0.13
N ARG A 58 28.12 2.93 0.60
CA ARG A 58 28.98 4.09 0.39
C ARG A 58 30.37 3.79 0.95
N THR A 59 31.32 3.44 0.08
CA THR A 59 32.74 3.29 0.45
C THR A 59 33.34 4.68 0.63
N ASN A 60 33.65 5.04 1.88
CA ASN A 60 34.24 6.33 2.20
C ASN A 60 35.77 6.26 1.95
N THR A 61 36.23 6.64 0.76
CA THR A 61 37.67 6.80 0.48
C THR A 61 38.16 8.10 1.08
N ARG A 62 38.83 8.02 2.24
CA ARG A 62 39.47 9.14 2.92
C ARG A 62 40.76 9.53 2.21
N THR A 63 40.70 10.43 1.23
CA THR A 63 41.88 10.99 0.55
C THR A 63 42.54 12.06 1.43
N THR A 64 43.80 11.84 1.81
CA THR A 64 44.63 12.78 2.56
C THR A 64 45.19 13.87 1.64
N ILE A 65 44.85 15.14 1.86
CA ILE A 65 45.54 16.28 1.22
C ILE A 65 46.03 17.21 2.32
N ARG A 66 47.32 17.14 2.66
CA ARG A 66 48.01 18.23 3.38
C ARG A 66 49.46 18.32 2.91
N ALA A 67 49.67 19.05 1.81
CA ALA A 67 50.98 19.61 1.44
C ALA A 67 50.80 20.65 0.32
N ARG A 68 50.33 21.87 0.66
CA ARG A 68 50.34 23.01 -0.28
C ARG A 68 50.38 24.36 0.44
N ARG A 69 51.20 24.52 1.48
CA ARG A 69 51.34 25.80 2.19
C ARG A 69 52.77 26.37 2.27
N GLU A 70 53.76 25.71 1.68
CA GLU A 70 55.18 26.12 1.80
C GLU A 70 55.78 26.82 0.57
N GLN A 71 55.00 27.13 -0.48
CA GLN A 71 55.52 27.68 -1.75
C GLN A 71 55.19 29.14 -2.05
N ARG A 72 54.62 29.90 -1.10
CA ARG A 72 54.24 31.32 -1.29
C ARG A 72 54.98 32.29 -0.37
N GLN A 73 56.26 32.07 -0.05
CA GLN A 73 57.03 33.07 0.69
C GLN A 73 58.54 33.05 0.40
N GLN A 74 58.93 33.27 -0.86
CA GLN A 74 60.29 33.74 -1.15
C GLN A 74 60.23 35.16 -1.72
N PRO A 75 60.97 36.14 -1.14
CA PRO A 75 60.88 37.55 -1.48
C PRO A 75 61.67 37.91 -2.75
N VAL A 76 61.16 38.88 -3.51
CA VAL A 76 61.96 39.67 -4.47
C VAL A 76 62.86 40.60 -3.66
N ALA A 77 64.17 40.38 -3.74
CA ALA A 77 65.18 41.34 -3.33
C ALA A 77 65.58 42.17 -4.56
N ALA A 78 65.70 43.48 -4.38
CA ALA A 78 66.36 44.44 -5.26
C ALA A 78 67.60 44.96 -4.54
#